data_AF-A0A969AJA2-F1
#
_entry.id   AF-A0A969AJA2-F1
#
_cell.length_a   1.000
_cell.length_b   1.000
_cell.length_c   1.000
_cell.angle_alpha   90.00
_cell.angle_beta   90.00
_cell.angle_gamma   90.00
#
_symmetry.space_group_name_H-M   'P 1'
#
loop_
_entity.id
_entity.type
_entity.pdbx_description
1 polymer ?
#
loop_
_entity_poly.entity_id
_entity_poly.type
_entity_poly.pdbx_seq_one_letter_code
_entity_poly.pdbx_strand_id
1 'polypeptide(L)'
;MAAFPFFRPVSLLSCLSGSIVAFGMLGAITGPAWAQSADAEPIPPSELRSTGTNTTFTIAAADQLAAEAGSAIVAQNLTLAIQRLEAASDLYNELSTYYQELAGMFIGIDSRQVSSNRALALETAQKRDESNYQLALLYRRQNQPELAIPLLMEVLRSQQPTRDLGGRAYQQLFELGFVEAPYDS
;
A
#
# COMPACT_ATOMS: atom_id res chain seq x y z
N MET A 1 37.21 -7.28 -27.50
CA MET A 1 37.05 -5.92 -26.92
C MET A 1 35.72 -5.94 -26.16
N ALA A 2 35.66 -6.32 -24.87
CA ALA A 2 35.95 -5.53 -23.65
C ALA A 2 35.18 -4.20 -23.63
N ALA A 3 34.35 -3.80 -22.65
CA ALA A 3 34.31 -4.12 -21.21
C ALA A 3 32.94 -3.76 -20.57
N PHE A 4 32.56 -4.47 -19.50
CA PHE A 4 31.71 -4.02 -18.38
C PHE A 4 32.63 -3.54 -17.23
N PRO A 5 32.16 -3.00 -16.09
CA PRO A 5 31.02 -2.10 -15.78
C PRO A 5 31.45 -0.84 -14.99
N PHE A 6 30.50 0.09 -14.79
CA PHE A 6 30.65 1.28 -13.94
C PHE A 6 30.73 0.91 -12.45
N PHE A 7 31.86 1.23 -11.82
CA PHE A 7 32.10 1.20 -10.38
C PHE A 7 31.93 2.63 -9.84
N ARG A 8 31.13 2.85 -8.77
CA ARG A 8 31.12 4.13 -8.03
C ARG A 8 31.80 3.93 -6.67
N PRO A 9 32.73 4.81 -6.26
CA PRO A 9 33.41 4.68 -4.98
C PRO A 9 32.58 5.24 -3.82
N VAL A 10 32.62 4.52 -2.70
CA VAL A 10 32.22 4.99 -1.36
C VAL A 10 33.36 5.86 -0.81
N SER A 11 33.03 7.08 -0.35
CA SER A 11 33.97 7.94 0.39
C SER A 11 33.74 7.84 1.90
N LEU A 12 34.80 7.41 2.58
CA LEU A 12 35.07 7.61 4.01
C LEU A 12 35.98 8.83 4.17
N LEU A 13 35.79 9.62 5.22
CA LEU A 13 36.77 10.41 6.02
C LEU A 13 35.97 11.51 6.78
N SER A 14 35.75 11.39 8.09
CA SER A 14 36.63 11.79 9.21
C SER A 14 36.80 13.31 9.39
N CYS A 15 36.55 13.84 10.60
CA CYS A 15 37.48 14.72 11.36
C CYS A 15 36.83 15.41 12.58
N LEU A 16 37.52 15.27 13.73
CA LEU A 16 37.80 16.23 14.84
C LEU A 16 36.65 17.03 15.51
N SER A 17 36.70 17.49 16.76
CA SER A 17 37.45 17.30 18.02
C SER A 17 37.03 18.48 18.93
N GLY A 18 36.97 18.29 20.25
CA GLY A 18 36.94 19.37 21.27
C GLY A 18 35.53 19.73 21.77
N SER A 19 35.24 19.82 23.07
CA SER A 19 36.03 20.51 24.10
C SER A 19 35.86 19.95 25.51
N ILE A 20 36.90 20.16 26.30
CA ILE A 20 37.11 19.83 27.71
C ILE A 20 36.35 20.82 28.59
N VAL A 21 35.65 20.34 29.63
CA VAL A 21 35.35 21.13 30.83
C VAL A 21 35.80 20.30 32.04
N ALA A 22 36.85 20.76 32.70
CA ALA A 22 37.29 20.28 34.00
C ALA A 22 36.92 21.33 35.05
N PHE A 23 36.10 20.95 36.03
CA PHE A 23 36.00 21.64 37.30
C PHE A 23 36.06 20.58 38.40
N GLY A 24 37.15 20.60 39.18
CA GLY A 24 37.34 19.69 40.29
C GLY A 24 36.73 20.26 41.57
N MET A 25 36.11 19.39 42.36
CA MET A 25 36.26 19.44 43.81
C MET A 25 36.07 18.05 44.42
N LEU A 26 37.01 17.73 45.31
CA LEU A 26 37.27 16.43 45.91
C LEU A 26 36.29 16.15 47.07
N GLY A 27 35.68 14.96 47.11
CA GLY A 27 34.85 14.54 48.26
C GLY A 27 34.36 13.09 48.20
N ALA A 28 35.09 12.21 48.89
CA ALA A 28 34.72 10.89 49.43
C ALA A 28 34.16 9.79 48.49
N ILE A 29 34.96 8.74 48.29
CA ILE A 29 34.60 7.48 47.63
C ILE A 29 34.20 6.47 48.71
N THR A 30 32.93 6.03 48.71
CA THR A 30 32.54 4.77 49.36
C THR A 30 31.52 4.04 48.48
N GLY A 31 31.97 2.96 47.83
CA GLY A 31 31.16 1.77 47.52
C GLY A 31 30.15 1.84 46.34
N PRO A 32 30.02 0.76 45.54
CA PRO A 32 29.16 0.73 44.36
C PRO A 32 27.72 0.36 44.73
N ALA A 33 26.76 1.21 44.37
CA ALA A 33 25.36 0.84 44.33
C ALA A 33 24.83 1.15 42.93
N TRP A 34 25.01 0.18 42.04
CA TRP A 34 24.15 0.03 40.87
C TRP A 34 22.76 -0.34 41.39
N ALA A 35 21.83 0.60 41.38
CA ALA A 35 20.39 0.32 41.34
C ALA A 35 19.64 1.63 41.16
N GLN A 36 19.72 2.22 39.97
CA GLN A 36 18.59 3.00 39.49
C GLN A 36 17.84 2.09 38.53
N SER A 37 16.94 1.29 39.11
CA SER A 37 15.79 0.78 38.38
C SER A 37 15.05 2.01 37.88
N ALA A 38 15.34 2.43 36.66
CA ALA A 38 14.37 3.18 35.90
C ALA A 38 13.22 2.20 35.73
N ASP A 39 12.19 2.32 36.57
CA ASP A 39 10.87 1.81 36.28
C ASP A 39 10.43 2.49 34.99
N ALA A 40 10.82 1.90 33.87
CA ALA A 40 10.26 2.19 32.57
C ALA A 40 8.82 1.70 32.66
N GLU A 41 7.94 2.62 33.06
CA GLU A 41 6.50 2.40 33.03
C GLU A 41 6.14 1.87 31.62
N PRO A 42 5.47 0.71 31.51
CA PRO A 42 5.08 0.18 30.23
C PRO A 42 4.16 1.19 29.57
N ILE A 43 4.63 1.84 28.49
CA ILE A 43 3.80 2.71 27.68
C ILE A 43 2.59 1.86 27.25
N PRO A 44 1.36 2.20 27.69
CA PRO A 44 0.19 1.43 27.30
C PRO A 44 0.07 1.47 25.77
N PRO A 45 -0.30 0.37 25.10
CA PRO A 45 -0.33 0.28 23.63
C PRO A 45 -1.15 1.39 22.95
N SER A 46 -2.06 2.02 23.69
CA SER A 46 -2.89 3.13 23.25
C SER A 46 -2.14 4.45 22.98
N GLU A 47 -0.91 4.63 23.48
CA GLU A 47 -0.10 5.85 23.23
C GLU A 47 0.81 5.74 21.98
N LEU A 48 0.90 4.57 21.34
CA LEU A 48 1.57 4.41 20.04
C LEU A 48 0.67 4.77 18.84
N ARG A 49 -0.50 5.36 19.08
CA ARG A 49 -1.35 5.87 18.00
C ARG A 49 -0.80 7.24 17.59
N SER A 50 0.07 7.24 16.57
CA SER A 50 0.69 8.46 16.05
C SER A 50 -0.38 9.53 15.77
N THR A 51 -0.19 10.68 16.39
CA THR A 51 -1.00 11.88 16.28
C THR A 51 -1.20 12.27 14.81
N GLY A 52 -2.46 12.33 14.40
CA GLY A 52 -3.00 13.00 13.20
C GLY A 52 -2.03 13.44 12.11
N THR A 53 -1.52 12.51 11.32
CA THR A 53 -1.10 12.82 9.96
C THR A 53 -2.25 12.47 9.03
N ASN A 54 -2.82 13.47 8.35
CA ASN A 54 -3.68 13.27 7.18
C ASN A 54 -2.82 12.62 6.08
N THR A 55 -2.46 11.35 6.27
CA THR A 55 -1.68 10.59 5.31
C THR A 55 -2.62 10.23 4.17
N THR A 56 -2.45 10.96 3.07
CA THR A 56 -3.15 10.69 1.80
C THR A 56 -2.84 9.28 1.28
N PHE A 57 -1.74 8.67 1.75
CA PHE A 57 -1.28 7.35 1.33
C PHE A 57 -1.70 6.25 2.31
N THR A 58 -3.01 6.00 2.42
CA THR A 58 -3.57 4.95 3.29
C THR A 58 -4.72 4.22 2.61
N ILE A 59 -4.99 2.97 3.04
CA ILE A 59 -6.19 2.23 2.60
C ILE A 59 -7.46 3.02 2.92
N ALA A 60 -7.52 3.71 4.06
CA ALA A 60 -8.66 4.54 4.44
C ALA A 60 -8.88 5.74 3.50
N ALA A 61 -7.80 6.37 3.02
CA ALA A 61 -7.91 7.45 2.03
C ALA A 61 -8.41 6.92 0.67
N ALA A 62 -7.93 5.74 0.24
CA ALA A 62 -8.44 5.08 -0.97
C ALA A 62 -9.91 4.64 -0.84
N ASP A 63 -10.30 4.11 0.31
CA ASP A 63 -11.68 3.76 0.64
C ASP A 63 -12.60 4.98 0.60
N GLN A 64 -12.11 6.13 1.07
CA GLN A 64 -12.85 7.39 0.97
C GLN A 64 -13.06 7.81 -0.49
N LEU A 65 -12.04 7.71 -1.34
CA LEU A 65 -12.18 8.00 -2.78
C LEU A 65 -13.23 7.09 -3.43
N ALA A 66 -13.21 5.79 -3.14
CA ALA A 66 -14.22 4.85 -3.65
C ALA A 66 -15.64 5.19 -3.16
N ALA A 67 -15.79 5.57 -1.89
CA ALA A 67 -17.07 5.99 -1.32
C ALA A 67 -17.61 7.29 -1.93
N GLU A 68 -16.73 8.26 -2.19
CA GLU A 68 -17.06 9.50 -2.91
C GLU A 68 -17.51 9.20 -4.34
N ALA A 69 -16.88 8.23 -5.02
CA ALA A 69 -17.33 7.78 -6.32
C ALA A 69 -18.73 7.17 -6.27
N GLY A 70 -19.00 6.29 -5.30
CA GLY A 70 -20.33 5.71 -5.08
C GLY A 70 -21.41 6.79 -4.88
N SER A 71 -21.08 7.82 -4.11
CA SER A 71 -21.96 8.98 -3.90
C SER A 71 -22.20 9.76 -5.21
N ALA A 72 -21.16 9.95 -6.01
CA ALA A 72 -21.26 10.61 -7.31
C ALA A 72 -22.10 9.80 -8.33
N ILE A 73 -22.01 8.47 -8.32
CA ILE A 73 -22.85 7.57 -9.14
C ILE A 73 -24.33 7.78 -8.80
N VAL A 74 -24.68 7.80 -7.50
CA VAL A 74 -26.06 8.03 -7.04
C VAL A 74 -26.55 9.42 -7.47
N ALA A 75 -25.68 10.43 -7.40
CA ALA A 75 -25.96 11.78 -7.87
C ALA A 75 -25.96 11.94 -9.41
N GLN A 76 -25.75 10.85 -10.16
CA GLN A 76 -25.60 10.84 -11.63
C GLN A 76 -24.43 11.71 -12.16
N ASN A 77 -23.49 12.08 -11.29
CA ASN A 77 -22.28 12.79 -11.68
C ASN A 77 -21.21 11.77 -12.10
N LEU A 78 -21.36 11.23 -13.31
CA LEU A 78 -20.49 10.17 -13.81
C LEU A 78 -19.05 10.62 -14.02
N THR A 79 -18.83 11.88 -14.42
CA THR A 79 -17.48 12.44 -14.58
C THR A 79 -16.72 12.43 -13.26
N LEU A 80 -17.36 12.87 -12.17
CA LEU A 80 -16.73 12.82 -10.84
C LEU A 80 -16.55 11.37 -10.38
N ALA A 81 -17.52 10.50 -10.61
CA ALA A 81 -17.41 9.09 -10.23
C ALA A 81 -16.20 8.40 -10.89
N ILE A 82 -15.98 8.63 -12.18
CA ILE A 82 -14.82 8.12 -12.93
C ILE A 82 -13.52 8.62 -12.29
N GLN A 83 -13.38 9.94 -12.12
CA GLN A 83 -12.18 10.54 -11.53
C GLN A 83 -11.86 9.96 -10.15
N ARG A 84 -12.87 9.71 -9.32
CA ARG A 84 -12.70 9.17 -7.98
C ARG A 84 -12.35 7.68 -7.98
N LEU A 85 -12.93 6.89 -8.88
CA LEU A 85 -12.58 5.47 -9.04
C LEU A 85 -11.17 5.29 -9.62
N GLU A 86 -10.75 6.15 -10.55
CA GLU A 86 -9.37 6.16 -11.07
C GLU A 86 -8.39 6.44 -9.94
N ALA A 87 -8.60 7.54 -9.20
CA ALA A 87 -7.74 7.89 -8.07
C ALA A 87 -7.71 6.81 -6.98
N ALA A 88 -8.85 6.17 -6.69
CA ALA A 88 -8.91 5.06 -5.75
C ALA A 88 -8.11 3.86 -6.25
N SER A 89 -8.30 3.47 -7.52
CA SER A 89 -7.64 2.30 -8.14
C SER A 89 -6.12 2.49 -8.20
N ASP A 90 -5.65 3.68 -8.57
CA ASP A 90 -4.23 4.03 -8.59
C ASP A 90 -3.62 3.94 -7.18
N LEU A 91 -4.30 4.52 -6.19
CA LEU A 91 -3.82 4.53 -4.82
C LEU A 91 -3.80 3.11 -4.21
N TYR A 92 -4.83 2.30 -4.45
CA TYR A 92 -4.81 0.88 -4.04
C TYR A 92 -3.69 0.10 -4.72
N ASN A 93 -3.45 0.33 -6.02
CA ASN A 93 -2.37 -0.34 -6.73
C ASN A 93 -1.00 -0.02 -6.11
N GLU A 94 -0.73 1.25 -5.86
CA GLU A 94 0.52 1.70 -5.25
C GLU A 94 0.68 1.14 -3.81
N LEU A 95 -0.38 1.21 -2.99
CA LEU A 95 -0.39 0.62 -1.64
C LEU A 95 -0.13 -0.89 -1.67
N SER A 96 -0.78 -1.63 -2.57
CA SER A 96 -0.59 -3.08 -2.68
C SER A 96 0.86 -3.43 -3.06
N THR A 97 1.48 -2.63 -3.93
CA THR A 97 2.87 -2.77 -4.34
C THR A 97 3.80 -2.54 -3.15
N TYR A 98 3.61 -1.47 -2.39
CA TYR A 98 4.45 -1.20 -1.21
C TYR A 98 4.30 -2.25 -0.11
N TYR A 99 3.10 -2.80 0.12
CA TYR A 99 2.95 -3.90 1.07
C TYR A 99 3.66 -5.17 0.59
N GLN A 100 3.69 -5.47 -0.71
CA GLN A 100 4.49 -6.57 -1.24
C GLN A 100 5.99 -6.34 -1.06
N GLU A 101 6.48 -5.12 -1.32
CA GLU A 101 7.87 -4.73 -1.12
C GLU A 101 8.27 -4.84 0.36
N LEU A 102 7.45 -4.31 1.27
CA LEU A 102 7.65 -4.43 2.71
C LEU A 102 7.69 -5.89 3.14
N ALA A 103 6.77 -6.73 2.65
CA ALA A 103 6.82 -8.17 2.93
C ALA A 103 8.17 -8.77 2.50
N GLY A 104 8.71 -8.36 1.35
CA GLY A 104 10.04 -8.77 0.86
C GLY A 104 11.18 -8.36 1.79
N MET A 105 11.13 -7.14 2.35
CA MET A 105 12.17 -6.62 3.26
C MET A 105 12.25 -7.39 4.58
N PHE A 106 11.16 -7.99 5.05
CA PHE A 106 11.12 -8.76 6.30
C PHE A 106 11.40 -10.26 6.14
N ILE A 107 11.66 -10.75 4.91
CA ILE A 107 11.98 -12.17 4.67
C ILE A 107 13.27 -12.55 5.41
N GLY A 108 13.21 -13.63 6.18
CA GLY A 108 14.34 -14.09 7.02
C GLY A 108 14.57 -13.27 8.29
N ILE A 109 13.77 -12.21 8.52
CA ILE A 109 13.85 -11.34 9.69
C ILE A 109 12.65 -11.60 10.62
N ASP A 110 11.43 -11.37 10.13
CA ASP A 110 10.21 -11.54 10.92
C ASP A 110 9.06 -12.09 10.07
N SER A 111 8.76 -13.39 10.25
CA SER A 111 7.67 -14.08 9.53
C SER A 111 6.27 -13.52 9.83
N ARG A 112 6.05 -12.88 10.99
CA ARG A 112 4.77 -12.24 11.30
C ARG A 112 4.58 -10.99 10.47
N GLN A 113 5.63 -10.16 10.33
CA GLN A 113 5.60 -8.98 9.47
C GLN A 113 5.44 -9.34 8.00
N VAL A 114 6.11 -10.40 7.53
CA VAL A 114 5.89 -10.93 6.17
C VAL A 114 4.42 -11.30 5.96
N SER A 115 3.82 -12.03 6.90
CA SER A 115 2.44 -12.50 6.79
C SER A 115 1.43 -11.35 6.85
N SER A 116 1.64 -10.38 7.76
CA SER A 116 0.82 -9.17 7.89
C SER A 116 0.84 -8.34 6.62
N ASN A 117 2.03 -8.03 6.09
CA ASN A 117 2.17 -7.22 4.88
C ASN A 117 1.60 -7.94 3.64
N ARG A 118 1.73 -9.28 3.54
CA ARG A 118 1.07 -10.05 2.47
C ARG A 118 -0.46 -9.99 2.55
N ALA A 119 -1.02 -10.03 3.76
CA ALA A 119 -2.46 -9.90 3.95
C ALA A 119 -2.95 -8.52 3.51
N LEU A 120 -2.25 -7.45 3.90
CA LEU A 120 -2.56 -6.08 3.48
C LEU A 120 -2.42 -5.89 1.97
N ALA A 121 -1.38 -6.44 1.35
CA ALA A 121 -1.21 -6.41 -0.09
C ALA A 121 -2.39 -7.08 -0.82
N LEU A 122 -2.82 -8.25 -0.34
CA LEU A 122 -3.95 -8.98 -0.91
C LEU A 122 -5.27 -8.21 -0.75
N GLU A 123 -5.56 -7.71 0.45
CA GLU A 123 -6.76 -6.92 0.73
C GLU A 123 -6.81 -5.67 -0.17
N THR A 124 -5.70 -4.97 -0.28
CA THR A 124 -5.60 -3.74 -1.09
C THR A 124 -5.77 -4.06 -2.58
N ALA A 125 -5.18 -5.16 -3.08
CA ALA A 125 -5.37 -5.59 -4.46
C ALA A 125 -6.82 -5.98 -4.76
N GLN A 126 -7.54 -6.59 -3.82
CA GLN A 126 -8.97 -6.89 -3.96
C GLN A 126 -9.80 -5.61 -4.10
N LYS A 127 -9.54 -4.60 -3.26
CA LYS A 127 -10.21 -3.29 -3.34
C LYS A 127 -9.92 -2.54 -4.65
N ARG A 128 -8.68 -2.66 -5.16
CA ARG A 128 -8.31 -2.18 -6.50
C ARG A 128 -9.15 -2.85 -7.58
N ASP A 129 -9.30 -4.18 -7.53
CA ASP A 129 -10.06 -4.93 -8.53
C ASP A 129 -11.55 -4.57 -8.50
N GLU A 130 -12.12 -4.37 -7.32
CA GLU A 130 -13.50 -3.88 -7.17
C GLU A 130 -13.70 -2.49 -7.80
N SER A 131 -12.75 -1.58 -7.56
CA SER A 131 -12.78 -0.23 -8.11
C SER A 131 -12.63 -0.23 -9.64
N ASN A 132 -11.69 -1.03 -10.16
CA ASN A 132 -11.50 -1.23 -11.60
C ASN A 132 -12.73 -1.82 -12.28
N TYR A 133 -13.39 -2.80 -11.63
CA TYR A 133 -14.63 -3.36 -12.13
C TYR A 133 -15.74 -2.30 -12.23
N GLN A 134 -15.95 -1.51 -11.17
CA GLN A 134 -16.94 -0.42 -11.19
C GLN A 134 -16.63 0.62 -12.26
N LEU A 135 -15.35 1.01 -12.40
CA LEU A 135 -14.89 1.94 -13.42
C LEU A 135 -15.18 1.42 -14.84
N ALA A 136 -14.92 0.13 -15.09
CA ALA A 136 -15.24 -0.50 -16.36
C ALA A 136 -16.75 -0.45 -16.68
N LEU A 137 -17.61 -0.65 -15.67
CA LEU A 137 -19.06 -0.52 -15.86
C LEU A 137 -19.47 0.91 -16.23
N LEU A 138 -18.83 1.93 -15.66
CA LEU A 138 -19.09 3.32 -16.02
C LEU A 138 -18.64 3.64 -17.46
N TYR A 139 -17.49 3.12 -17.88
CA TYR A 139 -17.02 3.26 -19.26
C TYR A 139 -17.92 2.54 -20.26
N ARG A 140 -18.38 1.32 -19.93
CA ARG A 140 -19.40 0.61 -20.71
C ARG A 140 -20.67 1.45 -20.90
N ARG A 141 -21.18 2.05 -19.82
CA ARG A 141 -22.40 2.89 -19.87
C ARG A 141 -22.24 4.12 -20.76
N GLN A 142 -21.02 4.59 -20.98
CA GLN A 142 -20.70 5.71 -21.86
C GLN A 142 -20.32 5.27 -23.29
N ASN A 143 -20.53 4.00 -23.64
CA ASN A 143 -20.12 3.43 -24.91
C ASN A 143 -18.62 3.57 -25.19
N GLN A 144 -17.78 3.37 -24.15
CA GLN A 144 -16.32 3.36 -24.24
C GLN A 144 -15.76 1.99 -23.87
N PRO A 145 -16.06 0.92 -24.64
CA PRO A 145 -15.59 -0.43 -24.34
C PRO A 145 -14.06 -0.55 -24.41
N GLU A 146 -13.38 0.30 -25.17
CA GLU A 146 -11.91 0.33 -25.32
C GLU A 146 -11.22 0.67 -24.00
N LEU A 147 -11.88 1.42 -23.11
CA LEU A 147 -11.41 1.72 -21.76
C LEU A 147 -11.87 0.66 -20.74
N ALA A 148 -13.06 0.08 -20.94
CA ALA A 148 -13.60 -0.95 -20.05
C ALA A 148 -12.84 -2.28 -20.15
N ILE A 149 -12.50 -2.73 -21.37
CA ILE A 149 -11.88 -4.04 -21.61
C ILE A 149 -10.55 -4.20 -20.85
N PRO A 150 -9.58 -3.25 -20.92
CA PRO A 150 -8.33 -3.38 -20.17
C PRO A 150 -8.53 -3.51 -18.66
N LEU A 151 -9.50 -2.78 -18.10
CA LEU A 151 -9.83 -2.83 -16.67
C LEU A 151 -10.42 -4.19 -16.28
N LEU A 152 -11.35 -4.72 -17.07
CA LEU A 152 -11.91 -6.06 -16.84
C LEU A 152 -10.85 -7.16 -16.97
N MET A 153 -9.91 -7.01 -17.91
CA MET A 153 -8.77 -7.92 -18.03
C MET A 153 -7.83 -7.83 -16.84
N GLU A 154 -7.61 -6.65 -16.26
CA GLU A 154 -6.83 -6.51 -15.04
C GLU A 154 -7.51 -7.19 -13.85
N VAL A 155 -8.82 -7.01 -13.70
CA VAL A 155 -9.62 -7.74 -12.71
C VAL A 155 -9.48 -9.25 -12.91
N LEU A 156 -9.49 -9.75 -14.14
CA LEU A 156 -9.33 -11.19 -14.42
C LEU A 156 -7.93 -11.75 -14.13
N ARG A 157 -6.87 -10.95 -14.35
CA ARG A 157 -5.50 -11.36 -14.02
C ARG A 157 -5.32 -11.53 -12.52
N SER A 158 -5.96 -10.65 -11.75
CA SER A 158 -5.90 -10.67 -10.29
C SER A 158 -6.89 -11.67 -9.68
N GLN A 159 -8.13 -11.66 -10.16
CA GLN A 159 -9.24 -12.53 -9.76
C GLN A 159 -9.58 -13.48 -10.91
N GLN A 160 -9.11 -14.73 -10.79
CA GLN A 160 -9.42 -15.77 -11.77
C GLN A 160 -10.94 -15.90 -12.03
N PRO A 161 -11.38 -16.33 -13.23
CA PRO A 161 -12.81 -16.49 -13.57
C PRO A 161 -13.63 -17.35 -12.59
N THR A 162 -12.96 -18.23 -11.85
CA THR A 162 -13.55 -19.10 -10.82
C THR A 162 -13.94 -18.37 -9.53
N ARG A 163 -13.55 -17.10 -9.37
CA ARG A 163 -13.92 -16.23 -8.25
C ARG A 163 -15.10 -15.35 -8.65
N ASP A 164 -15.93 -14.97 -7.69
CA ASP A 164 -17.13 -14.17 -7.94
C ASP A 164 -16.87 -12.89 -8.77
N LEU A 165 -15.86 -12.10 -8.41
CA LEU A 165 -15.53 -10.87 -9.15
C LEU A 165 -14.93 -11.18 -10.53
N GLY A 166 -14.08 -12.20 -10.63
CA GLY A 166 -13.48 -12.63 -11.90
C GLY A 166 -14.52 -13.15 -12.88
N GLY A 167 -15.46 -13.98 -12.42
CA GLY A 167 -16.58 -14.48 -13.22
C GLY A 167 -17.48 -13.35 -13.73
N ARG A 168 -17.79 -12.37 -12.87
CA ARG A 168 -18.51 -11.16 -13.31
C ARG A 168 -17.72 -10.36 -14.34
N ALA A 169 -16.42 -10.18 -14.17
CA ALA A 169 -15.58 -9.49 -15.15
C ALA A 169 -15.54 -10.22 -16.51
N TYR A 170 -15.42 -11.55 -16.49
CA TYR A 170 -15.50 -12.38 -17.69
C TYR A 170 -16.85 -12.24 -18.40
N GLN A 171 -17.95 -12.30 -17.65
CA GLN A 171 -19.30 -12.08 -18.18
C GLN A 171 -19.42 -10.70 -18.84
N GLN A 172 -18.85 -9.66 -18.24
CA GLN A 172 -18.85 -8.33 -18.85
C GLN A 172 -18.04 -8.26 -20.15
N LEU A 173 -16.95 -9.01 -20.27
CA LEU A 173 -16.19 -9.13 -21.53
C LEU A 173 -16.96 -9.88 -22.61
N PHE A 174 -17.70 -10.92 -22.23
CA PHE A 174 -18.56 -11.67 -23.14
C PHE A 174 -19.69 -10.80 -23.69
N GLU A 175 -20.37 -10.04 -22.83
CA GLU A 175 -21.42 -9.08 -23.23
C GLU A 175 -20.91 -7.96 -24.14
N LEU A 176 -19.62 -7.63 -24.04
CA LEU A 176 -18.96 -6.67 -24.94
C LEU A 176 -18.52 -7.30 -26.27
N GLY A 177 -18.67 -8.61 -26.45
CA GLY A 177 -18.18 -9.33 -27.62
C GLY A 177 -16.66 -9.46 -27.69
N PHE A 178 -15.96 -9.23 -26.57
CA PHE A 178 -14.50 -9.38 -26.52
C PHE A 178 -14.06 -10.85 -26.43
N VAL A 179 -14.90 -11.70 -25.83
CA VAL A 179 -14.72 -13.17 -25.81
C VAL A 179 -15.91 -13.85 -26.49
N GLU A 180 -15.65 -15.00 -27.11
CA GLU A 180 -16.62 -15.68 -27.99
C GLU A 180 -17.56 -16.65 -27.25
N ALA A 181 -17.15 -17.15 -26.09
CA ALA A 181 -17.89 -18.15 -25.33
C ALA A 181 -18.21 -17.65 -23.91
N PRO A 182 -19.40 -17.93 -23.38
CA PRO A 182 -19.69 -17.71 -21.97
C PRO A 182 -18.88 -18.67 -21.09
N TYR A 183 -18.70 -18.31 -19.82
CA TYR A 183 -18.11 -19.20 -18.82
C TYR A 183 -19.23 -19.83 -17.98
N ASP A 184 -19.47 -21.11 -18.23
CA ASP A 184 -20.41 -21.91 -17.45
C ASP A 184 -19.66 -22.51 -16.24
N SER A 185 -19.91 -21.95 -15.05
CA SER A 185 -19.32 -22.42 -13.78
C SER A 185 -20.11 -23.57 -13.15
#